data_AF-F8NJM3-F1
#
_entry.id   AF-F8NJM3-F1
#
_cell.length_a   1.000
_cell.length_b   1.000
_cell.length_c   1.000
_cell.angle_alpha   90.00
_cell.angle_beta   90.00
_cell.angle_gamma   90.00
#
_symmetry.space_group_name_H-M   'P 1'
#
loop_
_entity.id
_entity.type
_entity.pdbx_description
1 polymer ?
#
loop_
_entity_poly.entity_id
_entity_poly.type
_entity_poly.pdbx_seq_one_letter_code
_entity_poly.pdbx_strand_id
1 'polypeptide(L)'
;MTLVPNVGQDADMLNQVFKIRIDKAEQRKKVAVAHDLIYKKNYAVNSNKVNGFLMAESLVPTLNAFSHRLGPLGFNVYSMFVVNFMHEVELGVWKSLLSIFYGY
;
A
#
# COMPACT_ATOMS: atom_id res chain seq x y z
N MET A 1 -17.52 -17.02 7.49
CA MET A 1 -17.14 -16.37 6.22
C MET A 1 -18.21 -15.33 5.90
N THR A 2 -18.04 -14.07 6.30
CA THR A 2 -19.01 -13.01 5.97
C THR A 2 -18.78 -12.58 4.53
N LEU A 3 -19.75 -12.86 3.66
CA LEU A 3 -19.76 -12.33 2.29
C LEU A 3 -19.69 -10.81 2.38
N VAL A 4 -18.63 -10.20 1.81
CA VAL A 4 -18.58 -8.76 1.63
C VAL A 4 -19.66 -8.43 0.60
N PRO A 5 -20.74 -7.71 0.96
CA PRO A 5 -21.82 -7.44 0.03
C PRO A 5 -21.30 -6.57 -1.13
N ASN A 6 -21.80 -6.81 -2.34
CA ASN A 6 -21.62 -5.98 -3.53
C ASN A 6 -20.22 -5.97 -4.19
N VAL A 7 -19.32 -6.88 -3.82
CA VAL A 7 -18.00 -7.00 -4.48
C VAL A 7 -18.18 -7.17 -6.00
N GLY A 8 -17.57 -6.27 -6.78
CA GLY A 8 -17.62 -6.30 -8.24
C GLY A 8 -18.87 -5.67 -8.87
N GLN A 9 -19.75 -5.05 -8.10
CA GLN A 9 -20.86 -4.23 -8.62
C GLN A 9 -20.44 -2.77 -8.82
N ASP A 10 -21.15 -2.02 -9.68
CA ASP A 10 -20.90 -0.60 -9.93
C ASP A 10 -20.87 0.23 -8.65
N ALA A 11 -21.70 -0.11 -7.67
CA ALA A 11 -21.72 0.55 -6.36
C ALA A 11 -20.43 0.32 -5.55
N ASP A 12 -19.80 -0.84 -5.64
CA ASP A 12 -18.49 -1.12 -5.03
C ASP A 12 -17.38 -0.36 -5.76
N MET A 13 -17.42 -0.35 -7.10
CA MET A 13 -16.49 0.42 -7.92
C MET A 13 -16.56 1.92 -7.61
N LEU A 14 -17.76 2.48 -7.47
CA LEU A 14 -17.96 3.88 -7.06
C LEU A 14 -17.44 4.12 -5.65
N ASN A 15 -17.75 3.23 -4.70
CA ASN A 15 -17.23 3.36 -3.33
C ASN A 15 -15.70 3.30 -3.29
N GLN A 16 -15.06 2.50 -4.14
CA GLN A 16 -13.60 2.44 -4.24
C GLN A 16 -13.02 3.77 -4.72
N VAL A 17 -13.67 4.46 -5.67
CA VAL A 17 -13.27 5.79 -6.14
C VAL A 17 -13.51 6.87 -5.08
N PHE A 18 -14.68 6.85 -4.43
CA PHE A 18 -15.04 7.87 -3.43
C PHE A 18 -14.29 7.71 -2.10
N LYS A 19 -13.90 6.48 -1.73
CA LYS A 19 -13.19 6.16 -0.47
C LYS A 19 -11.74 5.80 -0.70
N ILE A 20 -11.11 6.35 -1.75
CA ILE A 20 -9.69 6.12 -2.04
C ILE A 20 -8.87 6.41 -0.79
N ARG A 21 -8.15 5.39 -0.32
CA ARG A 21 -7.11 5.55 0.69
C ARG A 21 -5.87 6.10 -0.02
N ILE A 22 -5.21 7.06 0.62
CA ILE A 22 -4.01 7.69 0.07
C ILE A 22 -2.81 7.28 0.91
N ASP A 23 -1.79 6.74 0.27
CA ASP A 23 -0.49 6.50 0.86
C ASP A 23 0.25 7.82 1.12
N LYS A 24 0.07 8.37 2.32
CA LYS A 24 0.63 9.67 2.69
C LYS A 24 2.12 9.56 2.99
N ALA A 25 2.91 10.51 2.49
CA ALA A 25 4.34 10.56 2.78
C ALA A 25 4.66 10.60 4.29
N GLU A 26 3.84 11.29 5.08
CA GLU A 26 3.99 11.35 6.54
C GLU A 26 3.79 10.00 7.22
N GLN A 27 2.85 9.18 6.74
CA GLN A 27 2.64 7.82 7.24
C GLN A 27 3.86 6.94 6.96
N ARG A 28 4.40 7.01 5.72
CA ARG A 28 5.62 6.28 5.34
C ARG A 28 6.81 6.66 6.23
N LYS A 29 7.00 7.94 6.53
CA LYS A 29 8.07 8.41 7.42
C LYS A 29 7.91 7.84 8.83
N LYS A 30 6.70 7.86 9.40
CA LYS A 30 6.43 7.28 10.73
C LYS A 30 6.74 5.79 10.78
N VAL A 31 6.32 5.04 9.76
CA VAL A 31 6.61 3.60 9.64
C VAL A 31 8.11 3.35 9.52
N ALA A 32 8.84 4.14 8.71
CA ALA A 32 10.28 4.01 8.55
C ALA A 32 11.04 4.30 9.85
N VAL A 33 10.65 5.34 10.58
CA VAL A 33 11.25 5.67 11.89
C VAL A 33 11.00 4.55 12.90
N ALA A 34 9.76 4.04 12.97
CA ALA A 34 9.42 2.94 13.86
C ALA A 34 10.20 1.66 13.53
N HIS A 35 10.33 1.32 12.24
CA HIS A 35 11.12 0.20 11.77
C HIS A 35 12.60 0.34 12.18
N ASP A 36 13.19 1.53 12.00
CA ASP A 36 14.58 1.79 12.39
C ASP A 36 14.79 1.71 13.91
N LEU A 37 13.81 2.16 14.71
CA LEU A 37 13.88 2.02 16.17
C LEU A 37 13.93 0.55 16.59
N ILE A 38 13.14 -0.31 15.96
CA ILE A 38 13.10 -1.74 16.27
C ILE A 38 14.40 -2.41 15.83
N TYR A 39 14.76 -2.31 14.56
CA TYR A 39 15.81 -3.15 13.97
C TYR A 39 17.23 -2.57 14.13
N LYS A 40 17.39 -1.24 14.17
CA LYS A 40 18.73 -0.61 14.29
C LYS A 40 19.06 -0.22 15.71
N LYS A 41 18.04 0.05 16.54
CA LYS A 41 18.22 0.56 17.90
C LYS A 41 17.71 -0.41 18.99
N ASN A 42 17.25 -1.60 18.61
CA ASN A 42 16.80 -2.67 19.50
C ASN A 42 15.68 -2.24 20.47
N TYR A 43 14.82 -1.30 20.07
CA TYR A 43 13.63 -1.00 20.87
C TYR A 43 12.59 -2.10 20.74
N ALA A 44 11.93 -2.42 21.86
CA ALA A 44 10.77 -3.30 21.82
C ALA A 44 9.66 -2.69 20.97
N VAL A 45 8.96 -3.54 20.21
CA VAL A 45 7.87 -3.12 19.30
C VAL A 45 6.75 -2.39 20.04
N ASN A 46 6.49 -2.79 21.29
CA ASN A 46 5.50 -2.16 22.17
C ASN A 46 6.05 -1.00 23.02
N SER A 47 7.29 -0.56 22.77
CA SER A 47 7.86 0.55 23.53
C SER A 47 7.11 1.85 23.26
N ASN A 48 7.03 2.72 24.27
CA ASN A 48 6.38 4.03 24.14
C ASN A 48 6.95 4.85 22.98
N LYS A 49 8.24 4.69 22.67
CA LYS A 49 8.88 5.37 21.54
C LYS A 49 8.35 4.89 20.19
N VAL A 50 8.18 3.57 20.00
CA VAL A 50 7.63 3.00 18.77
C VAL A 50 6.12 3.30 18.66
N ASN A 51 5.37 3.11 19.75
CA ASN A 51 3.94 3.39 19.80
C ASN A 51 3.61 4.86 19.54
N GLY A 52 4.46 5.79 19.98
CA GLY A 52 4.29 7.22 19.72
C GLY A 52 4.24 7.57 18.22
N PHE A 53 4.89 6.79 17.36
CA PHE A 53 4.83 6.98 15.91
C PHE A 53 3.68 6.26 15.23
N LEU A 54 3.22 5.13 15.79
CA LEU A 54 2.33 4.21 15.09
C LEU A 54 0.87 4.24 15.58
N MET A 55 0.66 4.40 16.88
CA MET A 55 -0.62 4.13 17.53
C MET A 55 -1.73 5.10 17.13
N ALA A 56 -1.40 6.39 16.95
CA ALA A 56 -2.38 7.42 16.59
C ALA A 56 -3.07 7.18 15.24
N GLU A 57 -2.41 6.46 14.34
CA GLU A 57 -2.91 6.16 12.99
C GLU A 57 -3.06 4.65 12.76
N SER A 58 -3.00 3.85 13.82
CA SER A 58 -3.07 2.38 13.77
C SER A 58 -2.09 1.77 12.74
N LEU A 59 -0.90 2.36 12.63
CA LEU A 59 0.14 1.92 11.70
C LEU A 59 0.90 0.72 12.27
N VAL A 60 1.55 -0.04 11.39
CA VAL A 60 2.44 -1.14 11.75
C VAL A 60 3.86 -0.82 11.30
N PRO A 61 4.92 -1.30 11.99
CA PRO A 61 6.31 -1.04 11.62
C PRO A 61 6.78 -1.90 10.45
N THR A 62 5.91 -2.12 9.46
CA THR A 62 6.17 -2.96 8.29
C THR A 62 6.35 -2.07 7.07
N LEU A 63 7.53 -2.12 6.46
CA LEU A 63 7.82 -1.39 5.24
C LEU A 63 7.22 -2.12 4.03
N ASN A 64 6.16 -1.57 3.45
CA ASN A 64 5.64 -2.08 2.18
C ASN A 64 6.61 -1.69 1.04
N ALA A 65 7.08 -2.67 0.28
CA ALA A 65 8.08 -2.47 -0.77
C ALA A 65 7.61 -1.51 -1.87
N PHE A 66 6.35 -1.58 -2.30
CA PHE A 66 5.79 -0.70 -3.33
C PHE A 66 5.58 0.72 -2.82
N SER A 67 5.02 0.87 -1.62
CA SER A 67 4.90 2.17 -0.95
C SER A 67 6.26 2.84 -0.75
N HIS A 68 7.28 2.07 -0.36
CA HIS A 68 8.63 2.59 -0.15
C HIS A 68 9.34 2.96 -1.46
N ARG A 69 9.23 2.13 -2.50
CA ARG A 69 9.97 2.31 -3.76
C ARG A 69 9.26 3.22 -4.76
N LEU A 70 7.94 3.07 -4.89
CA LEU A 70 7.13 3.79 -5.88
C LEU A 70 6.41 4.99 -5.26
N GLY A 71 6.18 4.98 -3.95
CA GLY A 71 5.54 6.10 -3.25
C GLY A 71 6.21 7.46 -3.43
N PRO A 72 7.56 7.56 -3.47
CA PRO A 72 8.26 8.80 -3.82
C PRO A 72 7.99 9.28 -5.26
N LEU A 73 7.60 8.38 -6.17
CA LEU A 73 7.22 8.69 -7.56
C LEU A 73 5.74 9.11 -7.68
N GLY A 74 5.04 9.30 -6.55
CA GLY A 74 3.62 9.64 -6.52
C GLY A 74 2.69 8.43 -6.59
N PHE A 75 3.22 7.21 -6.53
CA PHE A 75 2.41 6.00 -6.56
C PHE A 75 1.64 5.79 -5.24
N ASN A 76 0.34 5.51 -5.34
CA ASN A 76 -0.50 5.22 -4.19
C ASN A 76 -0.66 3.70 -4.02
N VAL A 77 -0.02 3.08 -3.01
CA VAL A 77 -0.06 1.62 -2.85
C VAL A 77 -1.49 1.07 -2.69
N TYR A 78 -2.43 1.86 -2.18
CA TYR A 78 -3.80 1.41 -2.02
C TYR A 78 -4.53 1.21 -3.34
N SER A 79 -4.07 1.82 -4.44
CA SER A 79 -4.64 1.56 -5.77
C SER A 79 -4.26 0.18 -6.31
N MET A 80 -3.22 -0.49 -5.76
CA MET A 80 -2.87 -1.86 -6.15
C MET A 80 -3.88 -2.90 -5.67
N PHE A 81 -4.57 -2.62 -4.55
CA PHE A 81 -5.53 -3.55 -3.96
C PHE A 81 -6.93 -3.45 -4.57
N VAL A 82 -7.15 -2.45 -5.43
CA VAL A 82 -8.29 -2.48 -6.36
C VAL A 82 -8.06 -3.68 -7.25
N VAL A 83 -9.05 -4.59 -7.28
CA VAL A 83 -9.01 -5.99 -7.71
C VAL A 83 -8.23 -6.29 -9.01
N ASN A 84 -7.98 -5.29 -9.86
CA ASN A 84 -7.35 -5.46 -11.15
C ASN A 84 -5.82 -5.35 -11.22
N PHE A 85 -5.13 -4.54 -10.42
CA PHE A 85 -3.72 -4.26 -10.74
C PHE A 85 -2.80 -5.46 -10.53
N MET A 86 -2.83 -6.08 -9.34
CA MET A 86 -1.99 -7.27 -9.09
C MET A 86 -2.44 -8.48 -9.90
N HIS A 87 -3.75 -8.58 -10.19
CA HIS A 87 -4.30 -9.65 -11.03
C HIS A 87 -3.84 -9.51 -12.50
N GLU A 88 -3.86 -8.31 -13.07
CA GLU A 88 -3.32 -8.04 -14.41
C GLU A 88 -1.81 -8.28 -14.49
N VAL A 89 -1.08 -7.99 -13.40
CA VAL A 89 0.35 -8.32 -13.28
C VAL A 89 0.57 -9.84 -13.28
N GLU A 90 -0.20 -10.57 -12.48
CA GLU A 90 -0.16 -12.04 -12.38
C GLU A 90 -0.52 -12.71 -13.70
N LEU A 91 -1.59 -12.25 -14.36
CA LEU A 91 -2.04 -12.74 -15.67
C LEU A 91 -1.08 -12.35 -16.82
N GLY A 92 -0.06 -11.53 -16.56
CA GLY A 92 0.93 -11.14 -17.56
C GLY A 92 0.41 -10.19 -18.63
N VAL A 93 -0.76 -9.58 -18.43
CA VAL A 93 -1.38 -8.61 -19.36
C VAL A 93 -0.47 -7.41 -19.57
N TRP A 94 0.28 -7.00 -18.54
CA TRP A 94 1.28 -5.92 -18.66
C TRP A 94 2.39 -6.20 -19.68
N LYS A 95 2.72 -7.46 -19.96
CA LYS A 95 3.78 -7.83 -20.92
C LYS A 95 3.37 -7.49 -22.35
N SER A 96 2.10 -7.67 -22.71
CA SER A 96 1.61 -7.31 -24.03
C SER A 96 1.64 -5.80 -24.23
N LEU A 97 1.26 -5.02 -23.21
CA LEU A 97 1.35 -3.56 -23.24
C LEU A 97 2.79 -3.07 -23.46
N LEU A 98 3.78 -3.60 -22.73
CA LEU A 98 5.19 -3.21 -22.94
C LEU A 98 5.72 -3.67 -24.30
N SER A 99 5.32 -4.85 -24.77
CA SER A 99 5.77 -5.36 -26.08
C SER A 99 5.28 -4.49 -27.24
N ILE A 100 4.10 -3.86 -27.11
CA ILE A 100 3.58 -2.90 -28.10
C ILE A 100 4.46 -1.65 -28.22
N PHE A 101 5.11 -1.21 -27.14
CA PHE A 101 5.99 -0.03 -27.14
C PHE A 101 7.44 -0.31 -27.57
N TYR A 102 7.89 -1.57 -27.56
CA TYR A 102 9.22 -1.97 -28.03
C TYR A 102 9.21 -2.59 -29.44
N GLY A 103 8.06 -2.55 -30.13
CA GLY A 103 7.87 -3.07 -31.48
C GLY A 103 8.04 -2.05 -32.62
N TYR A 104 8.70 -0.92 -32.36
CA TYR A 104 9.14 0.09 -33.35
C TYR A 104 10.59 0.47 -33.12
#